data_AF-A0A3B0RDT6-F1
#
_entry.id   AF-A0A3B0RDT6-F1
#
_cell.length_a   1.000
_cell.length_b   1.000
_cell.length_c   1.000
_cell.angle_alpha   90.00
_cell.angle_beta   90.00
_cell.angle_gamma   90.00
#
_symmetry.space_group_name_H-M   'P 1'
#
loop_
_entity.id
_entity.type
_entity.pdbx_description
1 polymer ?
#
loop_
_entity_poly.entity_id
_entity_poly.type
_entity_poly.pdbx_seq_one_letter_code
_entity_poly.pdbx_strand_id
1 'polypeptide(L)'
;MGKRILILIGVLALVAAACSSSDSGGSASLSGADKELADAITKSMAEEEGPDSPFGGQEVAACFGTSLVDEMGSTRLNELGLDVASVEAGTSPSDVDLTETDIDSMVTVMTKCVDFRGVVMEEFETSGVSEEGIGCIRDGLTDDMMSAMARGAFDSTAAESAEASDEMFGVVMGCLSPEDLQQLGSS
;
A
#
# COMPACT_ATOMS: atom_id res chain seq x y z
N MET A 1 23.87 4.99 58.23
CA MET A 1 22.39 5.03 58.23
C MET A 1 21.95 6.19 57.37
N GLY A 2 21.11 5.98 56.34
CA GLY A 2 20.62 7.08 55.51
C GLY A 2 20.27 6.72 54.07
N LYS A 3 19.41 5.70 53.92
CA LYS A 3 18.83 5.15 52.69
C LYS A 3 17.86 6.15 52.05
N ARG A 4 18.01 6.52 50.77
CA ARG A 4 16.91 6.94 49.86
C ARG A 4 17.26 6.68 48.39
N ILE A 5 16.97 5.45 47.95
CA ILE A 5 16.68 5.09 46.56
C ILE A 5 15.15 5.20 46.43
N LEU A 6 14.65 5.74 45.31
CA LEU A 6 13.63 5.13 44.43
C LEU A 6 12.70 6.15 43.76
N ILE A 7 12.72 6.07 42.42
CA ILE A 7 11.57 6.05 41.51
C ILE A 7 10.85 7.39 41.29
N LEU A 8 11.14 8.01 40.15
CA LEU A 8 10.20 8.88 39.43
C LEU A 8 9.52 8.02 38.34
N ILE A 9 8.28 7.62 38.62
CA ILE A 9 7.34 7.08 37.64
C ILE A 9 6.93 8.26 36.74
N GLY A 10 7.46 8.29 35.52
CA GLY A 10 6.92 9.11 34.44
C GLY A 10 5.85 8.30 33.70
N VAL A 11 4.59 8.49 34.08
CA VAL A 11 3.46 8.08 33.23
C VAL A 11 3.46 9.03 32.03
N LEU A 12 4.12 8.64 30.94
CA LEU A 12 3.83 9.23 29.64
C LEU A 12 2.50 8.64 29.17
N ALA A 13 1.47 9.48 29.17
CA ALA A 13 0.23 9.23 28.49
C ALA A 13 0.52 9.18 26.98
N LEU A 14 0.55 7.98 26.40
CA LEU A 14 0.40 7.82 24.95
C LEU A 14 -1.05 8.11 24.60
N VAL A 15 -1.26 9.28 24.00
CA VAL A 15 -2.47 9.60 23.27
C VAL A 15 -2.38 8.84 21.95
N ALA A 16 -2.96 7.65 21.91
CA ALA A 16 -3.30 6.96 20.68
C ALA A 16 -4.49 7.69 20.07
N ALA A 17 -4.20 8.54 19.08
CA ALA A 17 -5.19 9.12 18.20
C ALA A 17 -4.88 8.67 16.78
N ALA A 18 -5.92 8.17 16.12
CA ALA A 18 -6.03 7.88 14.68
C ALA A 18 -5.43 6.55 14.15
N CYS A 19 -5.97 5.42 14.60
CA CYS A 19 -6.41 4.39 13.64
C CYS A 19 -7.94 4.42 13.66
N SER A 20 -8.52 4.87 12.56
CA SER A 20 -9.97 4.86 12.36
C SER A 20 -10.43 3.42 12.15
N SER A 21 -11.26 2.96 13.09
CA SER A 21 -12.45 2.12 12.92
C SER A 21 -12.39 0.84 12.06
N SER A 22 -12.51 -0.27 12.79
CA SER A 22 -13.46 -1.35 12.53
C SER A 22 -13.14 -2.35 11.41
N ASP A 23 -12.39 -3.41 11.74
CA ASP A 23 -12.98 -4.75 11.83
C ASP A 23 -12.06 -5.66 12.68
N SER A 24 -12.66 -6.60 13.41
CA SER A 24 -11.93 -7.64 14.13
C SER A 24 -11.55 -8.74 13.13
N GLY A 25 -10.73 -8.41 12.14
CA GLY A 25 -10.09 -9.38 11.25
C GLY A 25 -8.78 -9.80 11.88
N GLY A 26 -8.74 -10.98 12.49
CA GLY A 26 -7.58 -11.45 13.22
C GLY A 26 -6.32 -11.38 12.38
N SER A 27 -5.35 -10.57 12.81
CA SER A 27 -3.95 -10.86 12.50
C SER A 27 -3.71 -12.27 12.99
N ALA A 28 -3.73 -13.25 12.09
CA ALA A 28 -3.11 -14.53 12.38
C ALA A 28 -1.73 -14.17 12.92
N SER A 29 -1.46 -14.52 14.18
CA SER A 29 -0.16 -14.26 14.76
C SER A 29 0.80 -15.19 14.03
N LEU A 30 1.37 -14.70 12.93
CA LEU A 30 2.35 -15.43 12.15
C LEU A 30 3.45 -15.91 13.11
N SER A 31 3.97 -17.11 12.86
CA SER A 31 4.96 -17.71 13.73
C SER A 31 5.99 -18.49 12.93
N GLY A 32 7.20 -18.64 13.49
CA GLY A 32 8.29 -19.33 12.82
C GLY A 32 8.62 -18.71 11.46
N ALA A 33 8.74 -19.57 10.44
CA ALA A 33 9.14 -19.17 9.09
C ALA A 33 8.19 -18.15 8.44
N ASP A 34 6.88 -18.21 8.74
CA ASP A 34 5.92 -17.24 8.19
C ASP A 34 6.19 -15.83 8.73
N LYS A 35 6.51 -15.73 10.03
CA LYS A 35 6.86 -14.45 10.63
C LYS A 35 8.18 -13.91 10.07
N GLU A 36 9.19 -14.77 9.92
CA GLU A 36 10.49 -14.37 9.38
C GLU A 36 10.38 -13.85 7.95
N LEU A 37 9.56 -14.50 7.11
CA LEU A 37 9.31 -14.03 5.75
C LEU A 37 8.52 -12.72 5.70
N ALA A 38 7.47 -12.59 6.51
CA ALA A 38 6.70 -11.35 6.59
C ALA A 38 7.58 -10.17 7.04
N ASP A 39 8.41 -10.37 8.07
CA ASP A 39 9.34 -9.36 8.57
C ASP A 39 10.38 -8.97 7.49
N ALA A 40 10.86 -9.93 6.68
CA ALA A 40 11.80 -9.67 5.58
C ALA A 40 11.16 -8.84 4.45
N ILE A 41 9.94 -9.18 4.03
CA ILE A 41 9.18 -8.44 3.00
C ILE A 41 8.91 -7.01 3.46
N THR A 42 8.40 -6.85 4.69
CA THR A 42 8.16 -5.54 5.30
C THR A 42 9.41 -4.67 5.31
N LYS A 43 10.55 -5.26 5.68
CA LYS A 43 11.82 -4.53 5.71
C LYS A 43 12.25 -4.09 4.31
N SER A 44 12.20 -5.00 3.32
CA SER A 44 12.58 -4.68 1.94
C SER A 44 11.78 -3.50 1.42
N MET A 45 10.44 -3.58 1.50
CA MET A 45 9.56 -2.53 0.98
C MET A 45 9.77 -1.18 1.68
N ALA A 46 9.89 -1.18 3.02
CA ALA A 46 10.10 0.05 3.77
C ALA A 46 11.45 0.71 3.46
N GLU A 47 12.48 -0.08 3.13
CA GLU A 47 13.79 0.43 2.73
C GLU A 47 13.79 0.98 1.28
N GLU A 48 12.99 0.39 0.39
CA GLU A 48 12.89 0.80 -1.01
C GLU A 48 12.06 2.08 -1.21
N GLU A 49 10.91 2.18 -0.56
CA GLU A 49 9.98 3.31 -0.77
C GLU A 49 10.25 4.51 0.15
N GLY A 50 10.88 4.27 1.30
CA GLY A 50 11.17 5.30 2.29
C GLY A 50 9.99 5.65 3.21
N PRO A 51 10.24 6.39 4.30
CA PRO A 51 9.28 6.57 5.39
C PRO A 51 8.06 7.43 5.04
N ASP A 52 8.17 8.27 4.01
CA ASP A 52 7.14 9.22 3.61
C ASP A 52 6.34 8.76 2.38
N SER A 53 6.60 7.55 1.84
CA SER A 53 5.83 7.03 0.70
C SER A 53 4.41 6.67 1.14
N PRO A 54 3.37 7.19 0.47
CA PRO A 54 1.99 6.78 0.74
C PRO A 54 1.69 5.34 0.29
N PHE A 55 2.59 4.73 -0.49
CA PHE A 55 2.48 3.37 -1.02
C PHE A 55 3.40 2.35 -0.33
N GLY A 56 4.41 2.81 0.42
CA GLY A 56 5.42 1.93 1.04
C GLY A 56 5.98 2.39 2.36
N GLY A 57 5.36 3.37 3.01
CA GLY A 57 5.67 3.74 4.39
C GLY A 57 5.62 2.52 5.31
N GLN A 58 6.28 2.61 6.48
CA GLN A 58 6.50 1.46 7.37
C GLN A 58 5.20 0.73 7.76
N GLU A 59 4.09 1.45 7.90
CA GLU A 59 2.78 0.86 8.22
C GLU A 59 2.20 0.05 7.04
N VAL A 60 2.32 0.58 5.81
CA VAL A 60 1.89 -0.11 4.59
C VAL A 60 2.73 -1.35 4.34
N ALA A 61 4.06 -1.23 4.47
CA ALA A 61 4.98 -2.35 4.32
C ALA A 61 4.73 -3.45 5.37
N ALA A 62 4.39 -3.07 6.61
CA ALA A 62 4.04 -4.02 7.67
C ALA A 62 2.72 -4.74 7.40
N CYS A 63 1.71 -3.99 6.94
CA CYS A 63 0.44 -4.56 6.53
C CYS A 63 0.65 -5.54 5.36
N PHE A 64 1.32 -5.10 4.30
CA PHE A 64 1.52 -5.90 3.10
C PHE A 64 2.31 -7.18 3.40
N GLY A 65 3.46 -7.09 4.08
CA GLY A 65 4.27 -8.26 4.41
C GLY A 65 3.52 -9.29 5.25
N THR A 66 2.74 -8.84 6.24
CA THR A 66 1.94 -9.73 7.09
C THR A 66 0.79 -10.37 6.31
N SER A 67 0.01 -9.56 5.60
CA SER A 67 -1.17 -10.02 4.87
C SER A 67 -0.82 -10.87 3.66
N LEU A 68 0.32 -10.63 3.00
CA LEU A 68 0.79 -11.45 1.89
C LEU A 68 1.14 -12.86 2.35
N VAL A 69 1.87 -12.99 3.46
CA VAL A 69 2.19 -14.30 4.03
C VAL A 69 0.97 -14.99 4.61
N ASP A 70 0.02 -14.25 5.20
CA ASP A 70 -1.25 -14.83 5.68
C ASP A 70 -2.12 -15.36 4.54
N GLU A 71 -2.22 -14.63 3.43
CA GLU A 71 -3.05 -15.00 2.28
C GLU A 71 -2.43 -16.13 1.44
N MET A 72 -1.13 -16.04 1.13
CA MET A 72 -0.47 -16.99 0.23
C MET A 72 0.27 -18.11 0.96
N GLY A 73 0.73 -17.87 2.20
CA GLY A 73 1.57 -18.78 2.96
C GLY A 73 3.03 -18.77 2.51
N SER A 74 3.97 -18.94 3.46
CA SER A 74 5.41 -18.98 3.14
C SER A 74 5.80 -20.11 2.18
N THR A 75 5.07 -21.24 2.18
CA THR A 75 5.36 -22.35 1.27
C THR A 75 5.17 -21.94 -0.18
N ARG A 76 4.05 -21.28 -0.51
CA ARG A 76 3.78 -20.82 -1.88
C ARG A 76 4.75 -19.72 -2.30
N LEU A 77 5.01 -18.76 -1.41
CA LEU A 77 5.97 -17.68 -1.68
C LEU A 77 7.38 -18.23 -1.95
N ASN A 78 7.83 -19.22 -1.20
CA ASN A 78 9.11 -19.89 -1.46
C ASN A 78 9.12 -20.65 -2.82
N GLU A 79 8.02 -21.29 -3.20
CA GLU A 79 7.88 -21.94 -4.53
C GLU A 79 7.96 -20.94 -5.68
N LEU A 80 7.48 -19.71 -5.46
CA LEU A 80 7.61 -18.58 -6.38
C LEU A 80 9.03 -17.98 -6.38
N GLY A 81 9.92 -18.39 -5.48
CA GLY A 81 11.26 -17.84 -5.33
C GLY A 81 11.35 -16.62 -4.41
N LEU A 82 10.25 -16.28 -3.72
CA LEU A 82 10.16 -15.21 -2.73
C LEU A 82 10.39 -15.75 -1.32
N ASP A 83 11.56 -16.33 -1.08
CA ASP A 83 12.02 -16.69 0.26
C ASP A 83 12.81 -15.56 0.94
N VAL A 84 13.10 -15.71 2.23
CA VAL A 84 13.80 -14.68 3.03
C VAL A 84 15.10 -14.24 2.37
N ALA A 85 15.91 -15.18 1.86
CA ALA A 85 17.20 -14.85 1.27
C ALA A 85 17.07 -14.13 -0.07
N SER A 86 16.09 -14.52 -0.88
CA SER A 86 15.77 -13.85 -2.16
C SER A 86 15.25 -12.43 -1.94
N VAL A 87 14.33 -12.24 -1.00
CA VAL A 87 13.78 -10.92 -0.66
C VAL A 87 14.87 -10.00 -0.10
N GLU A 88 15.71 -10.50 0.82
CA GLU A 88 16.86 -9.72 1.33
C GLU A 88 17.90 -9.40 0.25
N ALA A 89 17.96 -10.20 -0.83
CA ALA A 89 18.79 -9.93 -2.00
C ALA A 89 18.14 -8.95 -2.99
N GLY A 90 16.93 -8.45 -2.71
CA GLY A 90 16.19 -7.49 -3.53
C GLY A 90 15.31 -8.14 -4.60
N THR A 91 14.95 -9.42 -4.45
CA THR A 91 13.98 -10.06 -5.35
C THR A 91 12.59 -9.56 -5.02
N SER A 92 11.93 -8.93 -5.98
CA SER A 92 10.58 -8.44 -5.86
C SER A 92 9.57 -9.38 -6.51
N PRO A 93 8.27 -9.27 -6.20
CA PRO A 93 7.26 -10.10 -6.84
C PRO A 93 7.15 -9.94 -8.37
N SER A 94 7.58 -8.81 -8.92
CA SER A 94 7.61 -8.62 -10.38
C SER A 94 8.80 -9.31 -11.06
N ASP A 95 9.77 -9.82 -10.29
CA ASP A 95 10.92 -10.58 -10.79
C ASP A 95 10.65 -12.08 -10.91
N VAL A 96 9.47 -12.54 -10.46
CA VAL A 96 9.10 -13.96 -10.43
C VAL A 96 7.91 -14.26 -11.33
N ASP A 97 7.76 -15.52 -11.73
CA ASP A 97 6.66 -15.95 -12.59
C ASP A 97 5.39 -16.13 -11.75
N LEU A 98 4.59 -15.06 -11.67
CA LEU A 98 3.30 -15.05 -10.98
C LEU A 98 2.21 -15.59 -11.90
N THR A 99 1.37 -16.48 -11.38
CA THR A 99 0.13 -16.83 -12.07
C THR A 99 -0.92 -15.76 -11.83
N GLU A 100 -1.96 -15.72 -12.66
CA GLU A 100 -3.14 -14.84 -12.46
C GLU A 100 -3.69 -14.92 -11.02
N THR A 101 -3.72 -16.12 -10.43
CA THR A 101 -4.19 -16.32 -9.06
C THR A 101 -3.25 -15.71 -8.03
N ASP A 102 -1.93 -15.79 -8.24
CA ASP A 102 -0.97 -15.15 -7.35
C ASP A 102 -1.11 -13.62 -7.43
N ILE A 103 -1.24 -13.06 -8.65
CA ILE A 103 -1.47 -11.63 -8.86
C ILE A 103 -2.76 -11.17 -8.15
N ASP A 104 -3.86 -11.92 -8.28
CA ASP A 104 -5.12 -11.59 -7.63
C ASP A 104 -5.01 -11.56 -6.10
N SER A 105 -4.30 -12.52 -5.50
CA SER A 105 -4.01 -12.52 -4.07
C SER A 105 -3.20 -11.30 -3.66
N MET A 106 -2.17 -10.95 -4.43
CA MET A 106 -1.30 -9.80 -4.17
C MET A 106 -2.04 -8.47 -4.28
N VAL A 107 -2.87 -8.30 -5.31
CA VAL A 107 -3.72 -7.11 -5.50
C VAL A 107 -4.73 -6.98 -4.38
N THR A 108 -5.35 -8.10 -3.97
CA THR A 108 -6.28 -8.13 -2.84
C THR A 108 -5.58 -7.70 -1.55
N VAL A 109 -4.34 -8.16 -1.31
CA VAL A 109 -3.55 -7.75 -0.14
C VAL A 109 -3.19 -6.26 -0.22
N MET A 110 -2.72 -5.80 -1.38
CA MET A 110 -2.29 -4.42 -1.57
C MET A 110 -3.45 -3.44 -1.36
N THR A 111 -4.62 -3.73 -1.93
CA THR A 111 -5.83 -2.90 -1.79
C THR A 111 -6.46 -2.95 -0.39
N LYS A 112 -6.17 -3.99 0.41
CA LYS A 112 -6.52 -4.02 1.85
C LYS A 112 -5.60 -3.12 2.67
N CYS A 113 -4.35 -2.95 2.25
CA CYS A 113 -3.32 -2.22 2.99
C CYS A 113 -3.19 -0.75 2.60
N VAL A 114 -3.57 -0.39 1.38
CA VAL A 114 -3.49 0.97 0.85
C VAL A 114 -4.85 1.42 0.37
N ASP A 115 -5.31 2.55 0.89
CA ASP A 115 -6.43 3.28 0.30
C ASP A 115 -5.94 4.07 -0.92
N PHE A 116 -5.76 3.38 -2.04
CA PHE A 116 -5.27 4.01 -3.27
C PHE A 116 -6.14 5.19 -3.70
N ARG A 117 -7.46 5.10 -3.51
CA ARG A 117 -8.37 6.19 -3.84
C ARG A 117 -8.08 7.39 -2.95
N GLY A 118 -7.94 7.17 -1.64
CA GLY A 118 -7.55 8.22 -0.69
C GLY A 118 -6.24 8.90 -1.07
N VAL A 119 -5.19 8.13 -1.35
CA VAL A 119 -3.86 8.66 -1.73
C VAL A 119 -3.93 9.48 -3.02
N VAL A 120 -4.61 8.96 -4.05
CA VAL A 120 -4.76 9.70 -5.32
C VAL A 120 -5.56 11.00 -5.11
N MET A 121 -6.56 11.00 -4.23
CA MET A 121 -7.33 12.22 -3.94
C MET A 121 -6.51 13.26 -3.17
N GLU A 122 -5.67 12.84 -2.23
CA GLU A 122 -4.77 13.73 -1.48
C GLU A 122 -3.75 14.42 -2.41
N GLU A 123 -3.24 13.71 -3.42
CA GLU A 123 -2.39 14.29 -4.46
C GLU A 123 -3.14 15.36 -5.27
N PHE A 124 -4.39 15.11 -5.66
CA PHE A 124 -5.19 16.11 -6.37
C PHE A 124 -5.49 17.34 -5.50
N GLU A 125 -5.80 17.16 -4.22
CA GLU A 125 -5.95 18.25 -3.24
C GLU A 125 -4.69 19.09 -3.14
N THR A 126 -3.53 18.44 -3.02
CA THR A 126 -2.22 19.10 -2.94
C THR A 126 -1.88 19.85 -4.23
N SER A 127 -2.32 19.33 -5.38
CA SER A 127 -2.12 19.96 -6.69
C SER A 127 -3.05 21.14 -6.97
N GLY A 128 -3.95 21.48 -6.04
CA GLY A 128 -4.84 22.65 -6.13
C GLY A 128 -6.10 22.43 -6.96
N VAL A 129 -6.46 21.18 -7.25
CA VAL A 129 -7.74 20.84 -7.88
C VAL A 129 -8.88 21.24 -6.94
N SER A 130 -9.92 21.84 -7.49
CA SER A 130 -11.12 22.21 -6.74
C SER A 130 -11.81 21.01 -6.09
N GLU A 131 -12.50 21.22 -4.96
CA GLU A 131 -13.29 20.17 -4.29
C GLU A 131 -14.34 19.53 -5.22
N GLU A 132 -14.88 20.31 -6.16
CA GLU A 132 -15.82 19.83 -7.18
C GLU A 132 -15.12 18.90 -8.18
N GLY A 133 -13.93 19.26 -8.65
CA GLY A 133 -13.10 18.41 -9.50
C GLY A 133 -12.71 17.10 -8.81
N ILE A 134 -12.25 17.17 -7.55
CA ILE A 134 -11.90 16.00 -6.74
C ILE A 134 -13.12 15.09 -6.54
N GLY A 135 -14.29 15.67 -6.23
CA GLY A 135 -15.54 14.93 -6.11
C GLY A 135 -15.92 14.19 -7.39
N CYS A 136 -15.81 14.87 -8.53
CA CYS A 136 -16.07 14.26 -9.84
C CYS A 136 -15.08 13.13 -10.16
N ILE A 137 -13.78 13.33 -9.93
CA ILE A 137 -12.75 12.32 -10.17
C ILE A 137 -13.03 11.09 -9.29
N ARG A 138 -13.26 11.30 -7.99
CA ARG A 138 -13.56 10.23 -7.04
C ARG A 138 -14.74 9.37 -7.48
N ASP A 139 -15.81 10.00 -7.97
CA ASP A 139 -17.02 9.32 -8.43
C ASP A 139 -16.81 8.61 -9.78
N GLY A 140 -15.85 9.08 -10.58
CA GLY A 140 -15.48 8.47 -11.87
C GLY A 140 -14.46 7.34 -11.76
N LEU A 141 -13.60 7.32 -10.75
CA LEU A 141 -12.64 6.23 -10.51
C LEU A 141 -13.36 5.01 -9.96
N THR A 142 -13.58 4.00 -10.80
CA THR A 142 -14.26 2.76 -10.40
C THR A 142 -13.32 1.81 -9.66
N ASP A 143 -13.86 0.91 -8.83
CA ASP A 143 -13.05 -0.09 -8.11
C ASP A 143 -12.36 -1.06 -9.08
N ASP A 144 -13.00 -1.36 -10.22
CA ASP A 144 -12.44 -2.20 -11.28
C ASP A 144 -11.18 -1.57 -11.88
N MET A 145 -11.23 -0.26 -12.11
CA MET A 145 -10.13 0.50 -12.66
C MET A 145 -8.95 0.61 -11.67
N MET A 146 -9.25 0.79 -10.37
CA MET A 146 -8.22 0.76 -9.31
C MET A 146 -7.57 -0.63 -9.22
N SER A 147 -8.37 -1.69 -9.36
CA SER A 147 -7.89 -3.08 -9.36
C SER A 147 -7.01 -3.37 -10.58
N ALA A 148 -7.38 -2.86 -11.76
CA ALA A 148 -6.59 -2.99 -12.98
C ALA A 148 -5.23 -2.25 -12.88
N MET A 149 -5.21 -1.07 -12.27
CA MET A 149 -3.95 -0.36 -12.00
C MET A 149 -3.06 -1.12 -11.01
N ALA A 150 -3.63 -1.62 -9.92
CA ALA A 150 -2.91 -2.43 -8.95
C ALA A 150 -2.35 -3.72 -9.59
N ARG A 151 -3.10 -4.38 -10.48
CA ARG A 151 -2.63 -5.52 -11.27
C ARG A 151 -1.44 -5.13 -12.16
N GLY A 152 -1.51 -3.97 -12.83
CA GLY A 152 -0.42 -3.46 -13.66
C GLY A 152 0.90 -3.23 -12.91
N ALA A 153 0.86 -3.04 -11.59
CA ALA A 153 2.07 -2.94 -10.76
C ALA A 153 2.81 -4.30 -10.64
N PHE A 154 2.10 -5.41 -10.77
CA PHE A 154 2.66 -6.77 -10.70
C PHE A 154 2.89 -7.39 -12.08
N ASP A 155 2.06 -7.03 -13.06
CA ASP A 155 2.21 -7.44 -14.46
C ASP A 155 2.26 -6.22 -15.39
N SER A 156 3.49 -5.78 -15.67
CA SER A 156 3.77 -4.67 -16.60
C SER A 156 3.41 -4.97 -18.07
N THR A 157 3.04 -6.21 -18.40
CA THR A 157 2.61 -6.59 -19.76
C THR A 157 1.10 -6.52 -19.94
N ALA A 158 0.34 -6.29 -18.86
CA ALA A 158 -1.11 -6.21 -18.89
C ALA A 158 -1.54 -5.05 -19.79
N ALA A 159 -2.06 -5.37 -20.98
CA ALA A 159 -2.73 -4.40 -21.86
C ALA A 159 -3.86 -3.67 -21.12
N GLU A 160 -4.47 -4.35 -20.15
CA GLU A 160 -5.49 -3.81 -19.24
C GLU A 160 -4.97 -2.64 -18.39
N SER A 161 -3.67 -2.60 -18.06
CA SER A 161 -3.08 -1.46 -17.32
C SER A 161 -3.04 -0.18 -18.16
N ALA A 162 -2.78 -0.31 -19.47
CA ALA A 162 -2.76 0.82 -20.40
C ALA A 162 -4.18 1.34 -20.64
N GLU A 163 -5.16 0.45 -20.81
CA GLU A 163 -6.57 0.81 -20.95
C GLU A 163 -7.11 1.48 -19.68
N ALA A 164 -6.78 0.94 -18.49
CA ALA A 164 -7.15 1.55 -17.22
C ALA A 164 -6.50 2.93 -17.02
N SER A 165 -5.25 3.11 -17.47
CA SER A 165 -4.56 4.40 -17.42
C SER A 165 -5.19 5.43 -18.35
N ASP A 166 -5.56 5.02 -19.57
CA ASP A 166 -6.27 5.89 -20.53
C ASP A 166 -7.66 6.27 -20.04
N GLU A 167 -8.39 5.32 -19.43
CA GLU A 167 -9.68 5.59 -18.80
C GLU A 167 -9.52 6.55 -17.61
N MET A 168 -8.47 6.38 -16.78
CA MET A 168 -8.14 7.32 -15.71
C MET A 168 -7.97 8.72 -16.23
N PHE A 169 -7.16 8.85 -17.26
CA PHE A 169 -6.84 10.13 -17.85
C PHE A 169 -8.11 10.77 -18.43
N GLY A 170 -8.98 9.98 -19.05
CA GLY A 170 -10.28 10.42 -19.54
C GLY A 170 -11.19 10.95 -18.43
N VAL A 171 -11.29 10.23 -17.30
CA VAL A 171 -12.06 10.66 -16.12
C VAL A 171 -11.49 11.97 -15.56
N VAL A 172 -10.19 12.01 -15.32
CA VAL A 172 -9.51 13.19 -14.76
C VAL A 172 -9.73 14.40 -15.65
N MET A 173 -9.42 14.30 -16.96
CA MET A 173 -9.61 15.42 -17.89
C MET A 173 -11.08 15.81 -18.07
N GLY A 174 -12.01 14.86 -17.92
CA GLY A 174 -13.45 15.14 -17.97
C GLY A 174 -13.97 15.88 -16.75
N CYS A 175 -13.30 15.74 -15.60
CA CYS A 175 -13.67 16.32 -14.32
C CYS A 175 -12.97 17.64 -14.00
N LEU A 176 -11.82 17.92 -14.61
CA LEU A 176 -11.06 19.15 -14.37
C LEU A 176 -11.67 20.34 -15.09
N SER A 177 -11.80 21.46 -14.37
CA SER A 177 -12.18 22.73 -14.97
C SER A 177 -10.98 23.38 -15.70
N PRO A 178 -11.22 24.38 -16.58
CA PRO A 178 -10.14 25.15 -17.19
C PRO A 178 -9.24 25.87 -16.18
N GLU A 179 -9.75 26.13 -14.98
CA GLU A 179 -8.98 26.74 -13.87
C GLU A 179 -8.09 25.68 -13.21
N ASP A 180 -8.60 24.46 -12.99
CA ASP A 180 -7.80 23.34 -12.45
C ASP A 180 -6.66 22.95 -13.42
N LEU A 181 -6.94 22.93 -14.72
CA LEU A 181 -5.93 22.65 -15.75
C LEU A 181 -4.80 23.70 -15.80
N GLN A 182 -5.11 24.97 -15.52
CA GLN A 182 -4.10 26.03 -15.42
C GLN A 182 -3.22 25.87 -14.17
N GLN A 183 -3.79 25.38 -13.07
CA GLN A 183 -3.03 25.09 -11.85
C GLN A 183 -2.10 23.91 -12.05
N LEU A 184 -2.59 22.81 -12.63
CA LEU A 184 -1.77 21.62 -12.90
C LEU A 184 -0.61 21.88 -13.89
N GLY A 185 -0.79 22.79 -14.84
CA GLY A 185 0.25 23.16 -15.81
C GLY A 185 1.28 24.18 -15.29
N SER A 186 1.11 24.69 -14.06
CA SER A 186 2.00 25.68 -13.43
C SER A 186 2.96 25.07 -12.40
N SER A 187 2.86 23.76 -12.18
CA SER A 187 3.64 22.93 -11.27
C SER A 187 4.94 22.42 -11.89
#